data_AF-A0A7J4II05-F1
#
_entry.id   AF-A0A7J4II05-F1
#
_cell.length_a   1.000
_cell.length_b   1.000
_cell.length_c   1.000
_cell.angle_alpha   90.00
_cell.angle_beta   90.00
_cell.angle_gamma   90.00
#
_symmetry.space_group_name_H-M   'P 1'
#
loop_
_entity.id
_entity.type
_entity.pdbx_description
1 polymer ?
#
loop_
_entity_poly.entity_id
_entity_poly.type
_entity_poly.pdbx_seq_one_letter_code
_entity_poly.pdbx_strand_id
1 'polypeptide(L)'
;MSLVLDAKKGIITEEMKEVARQEGLDPEVIRRGVAGGHIVIPVSPYRKVRLCGIGEGLRTKVNASIGTSSDLVDIDVEIEKARQAELAGADTLMELSTGGDLVEIRRRVVEATSLSVGSVPLYQAFIEAAVRDGAVVHMKEDDLFRITVEQAKAGTNFMAIHTGIN
;
A
#
# COMPACT_ATOMS: atom_id res chain seq x y z
N MET A 1 -6.80 4.17 -15.92
CA MET A 1 -7.95 4.96 -15.45
C MET A 1 -7.62 5.42 -14.03
N SER A 2 -7.80 6.71 -13.71
CA SER A 2 -7.44 7.25 -12.39
C SER A 2 -8.69 7.80 -11.73
N LEU A 3 -9.02 7.31 -10.53
CA LEU A 3 -10.20 7.71 -9.77
C LEU A 3 -10.30 9.23 -9.61
N VAL A 4 -9.17 9.92 -9.50
CA VAL A 4 -9.10 11.39 -9.41
C VAL A 4 -9.57 12.05 -10.70
N LEU A 5 -9.18 11.52 -11.86
CA LEU A 5 -9.58 12.07 -13.16
C LEU A 5 -11.08 11.84 -13.41
N ASP A 6 -11.59 10.66 -13.07
CA ASP A 6 -13.00 10.33 -13.21
C ASP A 6 -13.84 11.19 -12.27
N ALA A 7 -13.41 11.33 -11.01
CA ALA A 7 -14.03 12.23 -10.04
C ALA A 7 -14.09 13.67 -10.57
N LYS A 8 -12.99 14.21 -11.10
CA LYS A 8 -12.95 15.57 -11.66
C LYS A 8 -13.88 15.78 -12.86
N LYS A 9 -14.21 14.71 -13.60
CA LYS A 9 -15.20 14.73 -14.69
C LYS A 9 -16.64 14.59 -14.21
N GLY A 10 -16.89 14.50 -12.91
CA GLY A 10 -18.23 14.27 -12.35
C GLY A 10 -18.67 12.80 -12.40
N ILE A 11 -17.76 11.87 -12.71
CA ILE A 11 -18.07 10.44 -12.78
C ILE A 11 -17.97 9.84 -11.37
N ILE A 12 -19.05 9.20 -10.92
CA ILE A 12 -19.07 8.40 -9.69
C ILE A 12 -18.73 6.96 -10.06
N THR A 13 -17.55 6.49 -9.67
CA THR A 13 -17.10 5.12 -9.96
C THR A 13 -17.68 4.12 -8.97
N GLU A 14 -17.57 2.82 -9.27
CA GLU A 14 -18.01 1.76 -8.35
C GLU A 14 -17.20 1.79 -7.05
N GLU A 15 -15.92 2.15 -7.10
CA GLU A 15 -15.10 2.30 -5.89
C GLU A 15 -15.64 3.40 -4.97
N MET A 16 -16.08 4.52 -5.54
CA MET A 16 -16.67 5.62 -4.78
C MET A 16 -18.02 5.22 -4.18
N LYS A 17 -18.85 4.47 -4.91
CA LYS A 17 -20.14 3.96 -4.41
C LYS A 17 -19.94 3.00 -3.24
N GLU A 18 -18.99 2.10 -3.35
CA GLU A 18 -18.71 1.12 -2.30
C GLU A 18 -18.15 1.80 -1.04
N VAL A 19 -17.22 2.75 -1.17
CA VAL A 19 -16.74 3.54 -0.03
C VAL A 19 -17.88 4.34 0.61
N ALA A 20 -18.73 4.98 -0.20
CA ALA A 20 -19.88 5.73 0.31
C ALA A 20 -20.83 4.83 1.12
N ARG A 21 -21.08 3.61 0.62
CA ARG A 21 -21.90 2.60 1.30
C ARG A 21 -21.29 2.17 2.64
N GLN A 22 -19.97 1.96 2.69
CA GLN A 22 -19.26 1.59 3.94
C GLN A 22 -19.31 2.70 4.99
N GLU A 23 -19.32 3.96 4.57
CA GLU A 23 -19.31 5.14 5.44
C GLU A 23 -20.71 5.68 5.76
N GLY A 24 -21.76 5.16 5.11
CA GLY A 24 -23.13 5.67 5.27
C GLY A 24 -23.33 7.07 4.69
N LEU A 25 -22.60 7.42 3.64
CA LEU A 25 -22.59 8.74 3.00
C LEU A 25 -23.16 8.70 1.58
N ASP A 26 -23.51 9.87 1.05
CA ASP A 26 -23.86 10.01 -0.38
C ASP A 26 -22.60 9.83 -1.25
N PRO A 27 -22.63 9.03 -2.34
CA PRO A 27 -21.51 8.87 -3.26
C PRO A 27 -20.94 10.17 -3.82
N GLU A 28 -21.73 11.23 -3.91
CA GLU A 28 -21.30 12.55 -4.34
C GLU A 28 -20.38 13.24 -3.32
N VAL A 29 -20.49 12.90 -2.03
CA VAL A 29 -19.53 13.33 -1.00
C VAL A 29 -18.16 12.72 -1.29
N ILE A 30 -18.12 11.40 -1.54
CA ILE A 30 -16.88 10.69 -1.86
C ILE A 30 -16.26 11.21 -3.16
N ARG A 31 -17.06 11.34 -4.23
CA ARG A 31 -16.60 11.87 -5.51
C ARG A 31 -15.99 13.26 -5.37
N ARG A 32 -16.65 14.19 -4.66
CA ARG A 32 -16.11 15.54 -4.42
C ARG A 32 -14.82 15.52 -3.62
N GLY A 33 -14.75 14.70 -2.56
CA GLY A 33 -13.52 14.54 -1.77
C GLY A 33 -12.36 14.00 -2.60
N VAL A 34 -12.60 13.00 -3.46
CA VAL A 34 -11.58 12.47 -4.39
C VAL A 34 -11.17 13.52 -5.44
N ALA A 35 -12.13 14.24 -6.02
CA ALA A 35 -11.84 15.30 -7.00
C ALA A 35 -10.99 16.43 -6.41
N GLY A 36 -11.26 16.80 -5.15
CA GLY A 36 -10.54 17.84 -4.42
C GLY A 36 -9.24 17.39 -3.75
N GLY A 37 -8.95 16.08 -3.73
CA GLY A 37 -7.76 15.54 -3.06
C GLY A 37 -7.87 15.43 -1.53
N HIS A 38 -9.09 15.51 -0.99
CA HIS A 38 -9.36 15.34 0.45
C HIS A 38 -9.64 13.87 0.83
N ILE A 39 -9.98 13.02 -0.14
CA ILE A 39 -10.20 11.59 0.02
C ILE A 39 -9.37 10.83 -1.02
N VAL A 40 -8.72 9.74 -0.61
CA VAL A 40 -8.06 8.77 -1.48
C VAL A 40 -8.67 7.38 -1.29
N ILE A 41 -8.71 6.59 -2.36
CA ILE A 41 -9.08 5.17 -2.32
C ILE A 41 -7.89 4.39 -2.90
N PRO A 42 -7.05 3.74 -2.08
CA PRO A 42 -5.83 3.09 -2.53
C PRO A 42 -6.16 1.78 -3.23
N VAL A 43 -6.20 1.84 -4.57
CA VAL A 43 -6.44 0.70 -5.46
C VAL A 43 -5.24 0.47 -6.37
N SER A 44 -5.02 -0.78 -6.75
CA SER A 44 -3.97 -1.18 -7.69
C SER A 44 -4.62 -1.88 -8.89
N PRO A 45 -4.15 -1.65 -10.13
CA PRO A 45 -4.63 -2.42 -11.28
C PRO A 45 -4.16 -3.89 -11.25
N TYR A 46 -3.22 -4.23 -10.37
CA TYR A 46 -2.62 -5.56 -10.28
C TYR A 46 -3.29 -6.47 -9.23
N ARG A 47 -4.11 -5.91 -8.33
CA ARG A 47 -4.75 -6.66 -7.25
C ARG A 47 -6.08 -6.02 -6.82
N LYS A 48 -7.13 -6.85 -6.74
CA LYS A 48 -8.39 -6.48 -6.09
C LYS A 48 -8.25 -6.56 -4.58
N VAL A 49 -8.77 -5.57 -3.89
CA VAL A 49 -8.72 -5.42 -2.43
C VAL A 49 -10.09 -5.00 -1.90
N ARG A 50 -10.33 -5.22 -0.61
CA ARG A 50 -11.42 -4.57 0.12
C ARG A 50 -11.17 -3.08 0.08
N LEU A 51 -12.08 -2.34 -0.56
CA LEU A 51 -11.95 -0.91 -0.73
C LEU A 51 -12.00 -0.19 0.61
N CYS A 52 -11.18 0.86 0.73
CA CYS A 52 -11.08 1.70 1.92
C CYS A 52 -10.91 3.15 1.46
N GLY A 53 -11.84 4.04 1.81
CA GLY A 53 -11.65 5.48 1.61
C GLY A 53 -10.88 6.07 2.78
N ILE A 54 -9.87 6.88 2.52
CA ILE A 54 -9.08 7.57 3.56
C ILE A 54 -9.19 9.06 3.31
N GLY A 55 -9.70 9.82 4.27
CA GLY A 55 -9.83 11.27 4.10
C GLY A 55 -10.76 11.95 5.09
N GLU A 56 -10.87 13.26 4.93
CA GLU A 56 -11.72 14.13 5.76
C GLU A 56 -13.20 13.75 5.62
N GLY A 57 -13.93 13.76 6.76
CA GLY A 57 -15.35 13.44 6.82
C GLY A 57 -15.69 11.94 6.83
N LEU A 58 -14.70 11.06 6.68
CA LEU A 58 -14.86 9.61 6.84
C LEU A 58 -14.49 9.19 8.27
N ARG A 59 -14.86 7.98 8.71
CA ARG A 59 -14.35 7.47 10.00
C ARG A 59 -12.83 7.36 9.96
N THR A 60 -12.18 7.54 11.11
CA THR A 60 -10.73 7.32 11.26
C THR A 60 -10.34 5.90 10.82
N LYS A 61 -9.19 5.81 10.14
CA LYS A 61 -8.63 4.56 9.65
C LYS A 61 -7.40 4.16 10.46
N VAL A 62 -7.17 2.86 10.61
CA VAL A 62 -6.00 2.30 11.29
C VAL A 62 -5.17 1.48 10.32
N ASN A 63 -3.88 1.79 10.22
CA ASN A 63 -2.91 0.99 9.50
C ASN A 63 -2.14 0.08 10.47
N ALA A 64 -2.03 -1.21 10.16
CA ALA A 64 -1.13 -2.10 10.90
C ALA A 64 0.17 -2.34 10.12
N SER A 65 1.30 -2.35 10.82
CA SER A 65 2.62 -2.60 10.25
C SER A 65 3.05 -4.03 10.53
N ILE A 66 3.58 -4.69 9.50
CA ILE A 66 4.14 -6.04 9.54
C ILE A 66 5.45 -6.06 8.76
N GLY A 67 6.22 -7.13 8.88
CA GLY A 67 7.45 -7.33 8.14
C GLY A 67 8.50 -8.10 8.95
N THR A 68 9.38 -8.77 8.23
CA THR A 68 10.55 -9.46 8.78
C THR A 68 11.70 -8.49 9.06
N SER A 69 12.66 -8.92 9.87
CA SER A 69 13.93 -8.22 10.09
C SER A 69 15.11 -9.17 9.90
N SER A 70 16.33 -8.66 10.02
CA SER A 70 17.55 -9.50 10.06
C SER A 70 17.55 -10.51 11.22
N ASP A 71 16.80 -10.23 12.28
CA ASP A 71 16.78 -11.06 13.49
C ASP A 71 15.72 -12.17 13.42
N LEU A 72 14.61 -11.92 12.71
CA LEU A 72 13.51 -12.87 12.56
C LEU A 72 12.96 -12.83 11.13
N VAL A 73 13.31 -13.87 10.35
CA VAL A 73 12.80 -14.10 9.00
C VAL A 73 11.89 -15.33 9.02
N ASP A 74 10.60 -15.10 9.27
CA ASP A 74 9.58 -16.14 9.26
C ASP A 74 8.35 -15.65 8.48
N ILE A 75 8.14 -16.19 7.28
CA ILE A 75 7.06 -15.79 6.38
C ILE A 75 5.69 -16.20 6.95
N ASP A 76 5.60 -17.35 7.61
CA ASP A 76 4.33 -17.87 8.11
C ASP A 76 3.84 -17.02 9.29
N VAL A 77 4.76 -16.52 10.12
CA VAL A 77 4.46 -15.53 11.16
C VAL A 77 3.95 -14.21 10.56
N GLU A 78 4.56 -13.70 9.49
CA GLU A 78 4.09 -12.45 8.85
C GLU A 78 2.73 -12.61 8.16
N ILE A 79 2.48 -13.76 7.55
CA ILE A 79 1.15 -14.12 7.01
C ILE A 79 0.11 -14.12 8.13
N GLU A 80 0.44 -14.72 9.27
CA GLU A 80 -0.49 -14.79 10.40
C GLU A 80 -0.75 -13.40 10.99
N LYS A 81 0.28 -12.56 11.14
CA LYS A 81 0.11 -11.15 11.55
C LYS A 81 -0.79 -10.39 10.59
N ALA A 82 -0.64 -10.57 9.28
CA ALA A 82 -1.49 -9.90 8.27
C ALA A 82 -2.97 -10.30 8.45
N ARG A 83 -3.24 -11.59 8.63
CA ARG A 83 -4.60 -12.12 8.87
C ARG A 83 -5.17 -11.62 10.18
N GLN A 84 -4.41 -11.67 11.26
CA GLN A 84 -4.85 -11.22 12.58
C GLN A 84 -5.11 -9.70 12.61
N ALA A 85 -4.27 -8.91 11.94
CA ALA A 85 -4.49 -7.47 11.81
C ALA A 85 -5.81 -7.17 11.08
N GLU A 86 -6.10 -7.88 9.99
CA GLU A 86 -7.37 -7.74 9.28
C GLU A 86 -8.57 -8.16 10.13
N LEU A 87 -8.48 -9.30 10.83
CA LEU A 87 -9.52 -9.78 11.75
C LEU A 87 -9.76 -8.82 12.92
N ALA A 88 -8.71 -8.16 13.41
CA ALA A 88 -8.79 -7.15 14.47
C ALA A 88 -9.35 -5.80 13.98
N GLY A 89 -9.61 -5.65 12.68
CA GLY A 89 -10.25 -4.45 12.13
C GLY A 89 -9.28 -3.40 11.57
N ALA A 90 -8.04 -3.77 11.24
CA ALA A 90 -7.17 -2.88 10.46
C ALA A 90 -7.81 -2.52 9.11
N ASP A 91 -7.58 -1.29 8.67
CA ASP A 91 -8.10 -0.74 7.42
C ASP A 91 -7.13 -0.91 6.27
N THR A 92 -5.83 -0.82 6.56
CA THR A 92 -4.73 -1.04 5.63
C THR A 92 -3.57 -1.74 6.33
N LEU A 93 -2.65 -2.28 5.54
CA LEU A 93 -1.38 -2.82 6.02
C LEU A 93 -0.21 -2.07 5.43
N MET A 94 0.91 -2.04 6.16
CA MET A 94 2.22 -1.75 5.59
C MET A 94 3.13 -2.97 5.74
N GLU A 95 3.66 -3.43 4.61
CA GLU A 95 4.68 -4.47 4.51
C GLU A 95 6.06 -3.78 4.55
N LEU A 96 6.78 -3.95 5.66
CA LEU A 96 8.01 -3.25 6.01
C LEU A 96 9.21 -4.19 6.18
N SER A 97 9.21 -5.35 5.53
CA SER A 97 10.26 -6.33 5.66
C SER A 97 11.63 -5.79 5.25
N THR A 98 12.64 -6.17 6.02
CA THR A 98 14.05 -5.79 5.81
C THR A 98 15.01 -6.98 5.85
N GLY A 99 14.50 -8.21 6.07
CA GLY A 99 15.32 -9.42 6.10
C GLY A 99 14.70 -10.57 5.31
N GLY A 100 15.55 -11.41 4.71
CA GLY A 100 15.12 -12.56 3.91
C GLY A 100 14.75 -12.20 2.46
N ASP A 101 14.01 -13.10 1.81
CA ASP A 101 13.51 -12.89 0.45
C ASP A 101 12.32 -11.92 0.45
N LEU A 102 12.62 -10.63 0.31
CA LEU A 102 11.62 -9.55 0.37
C LEU A 102 10.56 -9.67 -0.73
N VAL A 103 10.89 -10.29 -1.87
CA VAL A 103 9.95 -10.47 -2.98
C VAL A 103 8.94 -11.54 -2.62
N GLU A 104 9.41 -12.71 -2.15
CA GLU A 104 8.52 -13.80 -1.75
C GLU A 104 7.70 -13.45 -0.51
N ILE A 105 8.31 -12.82 0.51
CA ILE A 105 7.60 -12.36 1.71
C ILE A 105 6.43 -11.46 1.33
N ARG A 106 6.68 -10.43 0.53
CA ARG A 106 5.65 -9.48 0.11
C ARG A 106 4.55 -10.16 -0.68
N ARG A 107 4.90 -11.01 -1.66
CA ARG A 107 3.92 -11.74 -2.46
C ARG A 107 2.97 -12.53 -1.55
N ARG A 108 3.53 -13.27 -0.59
CA ARG A 108 2.77 -14.11 0.33
C ARG A 108 1.90 -13.32 1.31
N VAL A 109 2.40 -12.20 1.83
CA VAL A 109 1.64 -11.28 2.68
C VAL A 109 0.47 -10.66 1.91
N VAL A 110 0.73 -10.18 0.69
CA VAL A 110 -0.28 -9.57 -0.19
C VAL A 110 -1.38 -10.58 -0.54
N GLU A 111 -1.04 -11.85 -0.76
CA GLU A 111 -2.01 -12.93 -1.00
C GLU A 111 -2.83 -13.31 0.24
N ALA A 112 -2.32 -13.07 1.44
CA ALA A 112 -2.93 -13.52 2.69
C ALA A 112 -4.04 -12.61 3.24
N THR A 113 -4.20 -11.41 2.68
CA THR A 113 -5.12 -10.37 3.19
C THR A 113 -5.99 -9.82 2.07
N SER A 114 -7.16 -9.28 2.40
CA SER A 114 -7.97 -8.49 1.48
C SER A 114 -7.67 -6.99 1.55
N LEU A 115 -6.90 -6.53 2.54
CA LEU A 115 -6.61 -5.12 2.76
C LEU A 115 -5.72 -4.53 1.66
N SER A 116 -5.84 -3.21 1.46
CA SER A 116 -4.83 -2.45 0.73
C SER A 116 -3.50 -2.52 1.49
N VAL A 117 -2.45 -2.96 0.79
CA VAL A 117 -1.10 -3.11 1.36
C VAL A 117 -0.20 -2.04 0.79
N GLY A 118 0.49 -1.30 1.66
CA GLY A 118 1.53 -0.35 1.29
C GLY A 118 2.93 -0.85 1.59
N SER A 119 3.92 -0.12 1.09
CA SER A 119 5.33 -0.44 1.27
C SER A 119 6.22 0.80 1.34
N VAL A 120 7.50 0.60 1.62
CA VAL A 120 8.57 1.59 1.48
C VAL A 120 9.59 1.04 0.47
N PRO A 121 9.50 1.39 -0.84
CA PRO A 121 10.39 0.85 -1.86
C PRO A 121 11.89 1.02 -1.55
N LEU A 122 12.23 2.10 -0.83
CA LEU A 122 13.58 2.43 -0.42
C LEU A 122 14.26 1.32 0.40
N TYR A 123 13.52 0.57 1.24
CA TYR A 123 14.12 -0.46 2.08
C TYR A 123 14.69 -1.61 1.25
N GLN A 124 13.90 -2.10 0.29
CA GLN A 124 14.39 -3.11 -0.65
C GLN A 124 15.53 -2.56 -1.51
N ALA A 125 15.46 -1.30 -1.95
CA ALA A 125 16.51 -0.69 -2.77
C ALA A 125 17.85 -0.61 -2.03
N PHE A 126 17.83 -0.20 -0.76
CA PHE A 126 19.02 -0.18 0.09
C PHE A 126 19.59 -1.58 0.32
N ILE A 127 18.74 -2.55 0.61
CA ILE A 127 19.19 -3.93 0.88
C ILE A 127 19.81 -4.54 -0.38
N GLU A 128 19.15 -4.41 -1.53
CA GLU A 128 19.68 -4.91 -2.80
C GLU A 128 21.00 -4.23 -3.19
N ALA A 129 21.12 -2.91 -3.01
CA ALA A 129 22.36 -2.19 -3.26
C ALA A 129 23.47 -2.62 -2.29
N ALA A 130 23.17 -2.83 -1.01
CA ALA A 130 24.16 -3.32 -0.05
C ALA A 130 24.68 -4.72 -0.40
N VAL A 131 23.78 -5.61 -0.85
CA VAL A 131 24.16 -6.97 -1.28
C VAL A 131 24.94 -6.96 -2.60
N ARG A 132 24.51 -6.17 -3.57
CA ARG A 132 25.10 -6.12 -4.92
C ARG A 132 26.40 -5.31 -4.98
N ASP A 133 26.41 -4.15 -4.31
CA ASP A 133 27.45 -3.12 -4.44
C ASP A 133 28.23 -2.90 -3.13
N GLY A 134 27.92 -3.65 -2.06
CA GLY A 134 28.65 -3.67 -0.80
C GLY A 134 28.19 -2.64 0.25
N ALA A 135 27.44 -1.60 -0.13
CA ALA A 135 26.88 -0.63 0.81
C ALA A 135 25.66 0.12 0.24
N VAL A 136 24.76 0.55 1.14
CA VAL A 136 23.55 1.31 0.77
C VAL A 136 23.85 2.62 0.05
N VAL A 137 25.01 3.24 0.33
CA VAL A 137 25.45 4.50 -0.29
C VAL A 137 25.78 4.35 -1.78
N HIS A 138 25.87 3.12 -2.29
CA HIS A 138 26.10 2.82 -3.70
C HIS A 138 24.81 2.57 -4.49
N MET A 139 23.63 2.69 -3.84
CA MET A 139 22.33 2.62 -4.51
C MET A 139 22.26 3.64 -5.65
N LYS A 140 21.79 3.21 -6.82
CA LYS A 140 21.58 4.08 -7.98
C LYS A 140 20.13 4.56 -8.00
N GLU A 141 19.87 5.73 -8.58
CA GLU A 141 18.50 6.25 -8.74
C GLU A 141 17.56 5.25 -9.45
N ASP A 142 18.07 4.54 -10.46
CA ASP A 142 17.33 3.54 -11.23
C ASP A 142 16.82 2.37 -10.36
N ASP A 143 17.49 2.04 -9.26
CA ASP A 143 17.05 0.98 -8.35
C ASP A 143 15.69 1.32 -7.74
N LEU A 144 15.48 2.58 -7.33
CA LEU A 144 14.22 3.00 -6.72
C LEU A 144 13.08 2.96 -7.74
N PHE A 145 13.32 3.37 -8.99
CA PHE A 145 12.31 3.30 -10.06
C PHE A 145 11.95 1.85 -10.39
N ARG A 146 12.97 0.98 -10.57
CA ARG A 146 12.76 -0.44 -10.85
C ARG A 146 11.94 -1.11 -9.75
N ILE A 147 12.34 -0.93 -8.49
CA ILE A 147 11.68 -1.57 -7.33
C ILE A 147 10.27 -1.03 -7.13
N THR A 148 10.05 0.27 -7.36
CA THR A 148 8.69 0.85 -7.36
C THR A 148 7.79 0.13 -8.37
N VAL A 149 8.27 -0.11 -9.60
CA VAL A 149 7.50 -0.84 -10.61
C VAL A 149 7.27 -2.30 -10.22
N GLU A 150 8.28 -2.98 -9.70
CA GLU A 150 8.18 -4.38 -9.24
C GLU A 150 7.15 -4.52 -8.11
N GLN A 151 7.21 -3.66 -7.10
CA GLN A 151 6.28 -3.70 -5.97
C GLN A 151 4.85 -3.33 -6.37
N ALA A 152 4.67 -2.39 -7.30
CA ALA A 152 3.35 -2.08 -7.85
C ALA A 152 2.74 -3.31 -8.54
N LYS A 153 3.52 -3.96 -9.41
CA LYS A 153 3.11 -5.21 -10.10
C LYS A 153 2.85 -6.36 -9.14
N ALA A 154 3.55 -6.40 -8.01
CA ALA A 154 3.32 -7.37 -6.93
C ALA A 154 2.04 -7.11 -6.13
N GLY A 155 1.26 -6.06 -6.44
CA GLY A 155 -0.04 -5.79 -5.82
C GLY A 155 0.00 -4.80 -4.67
N THR A 156 1.08 -4.03 -4.51
CA THR A 156 1.14 -2.89 -3.58
C THR A 156 0.18 -1.79 -4.04
N ASN A 157 -0.58 -1.23 -3.11
CA ASN A 157 -1.64 -0.25 -3.36
C ASN A 157 -1.20 1.20 -3.13
N PHE A 158 -0.25 1.44 -2.24
CA PHE A 158 0.31 2.76 -1.95
C PHE A 158 1.76 2.64 -1.47
N MET A 159 2.56 3.69 -1.61
CA MET A 159 3.98 3.65 -1.29
C MET A 159 4.38 4.91 -0.55
N ALA A 160 5.14 4.75 0.54
CA ALA A 160 5.81 5.87 1.17
C ALA A 160 7.13 6.15 0.43
N ILE A 161 7.23 7.36 -0.12
CA ILE A 161 8.41 7.82 -0.87
C ILE A 161 8.91 9.11 -0.20
N HIS A 162 10.15 9.08 0.29
CA HIS A 162 10.74 10.15 1.08
C HIS A 162 11.39 11.25 0.20
N THR A 163 10.63 11.83 -0.73
CA THR A 163 11.12 12.88 -1.64
C THR A 163 11.22 14.27 -1.02
N GLY A 164 10.78 14.44 0.23
CA GLY A 164 10.85 15.71 0.97
C GLY A 164 12.14 15.92 1.76
N ILE A 165 13.08 14.97 1.73
CA ILE A 165 14.37 15.07 2.43
C ILE A 165 15.36 15.76 1.47
N ASN A 166 15.84 16.94 1.86
CA ASN A 166 16.81 17.75 1.12
C ASN A 166 18.09 17.95 1.92
#